data_AF-A0A2V8F2K4-F1
#
_entry.id   AF-A0A2V8F2K4-F1
#
_cell.length_a   1.000
_cell.length_b   1.000
_cell.length_c   1.000
_cell.angle_alpha   90.00
_cell.angle_beta   90.00
_cell.angle_gamma   90.00
#
_symmetry.space_group_name_H-M   'P 1'
#
loop_
_entity.id
_entity.type
_entity.pdbx_description
1 polymer ?
#
loop_
_entity_poly.entity_id
_entity_poly.type
_entity_poly.pdbx_seq_one_letter_code
_entity_poly.pdbx_strand_id
1 'polypeptide(L)'
;MIIVAASWLLFVTAVYLPDVGRGFVKDDFGWVETGRAALQTPADPLVRPRAGFYRPIVDFSFAIDYLAHDVRPRGYGVTNLALYVACVAALWLLCRAANLSAPAASLAGLLWAVNPHGINMALVWISGRTSLCLTLFALLSAIAMLKQRDVWMAVFLAAALGSKEEAIVLPVILLAWHRLLLERAGNPWRVAAHLATPLVAYLVLRFHTGAFTPASAPSYYQFSFAPLSVLRNLFEYADRGATLFGIALLLTAAAYRLKPAIDDRHRRLIEACAVWFVGGYVLTVFLPIRSSLYAVFPSIGAAIGCGAIVETMVMRVGAQRAHLVRLGAVMAAVLLSLVPIYRARNGRYVEPARFSERALRTIEPYAAALTAGDVIVLHDVDDSTSSFVGAFGTFASDAVRLRSGRNVFVWIDPPPRDWRLAGLRRPGANQSHVAFGVDKGRVFRVPR
;
A
#
# COMPACT_ATOMS: atom_id res chain seq x y z
N MET A 1 -15.23 14.53 -17.51
CA MET A 1 -13.83 14.70 -17.07
C MET A 1 -13.72 15.72 -15.94
N ILE A 2 -14.06 17.00 -16.14
CA ILE A 2 -13.94 18.04 -15.09
C ILE A 2 -14.66 17.64 -13.80
N ILE A 3 -15.93 17.21 -13.88
CA ILE A 3 -16.71 16.77 -12.71
C ILE A 3 -16.02 15.62 -11.95
N VAL A 4 -15.46 14.64 -12.67
CA VAL A 4 -14.79 13.47 -12.08
C VAL A 4 -13.48 13.87 -11.39
N ALA A 5 -12.70 14.74 -12.03
CA ALA A 5 -11.46 15.23 -11.43
C ALA A 5 -11.74 16.11 -10.20
N ALA A 6 -12.74 16.99 -10.29
CA ALA A 6 -13.16 17.84 -9.18
C ALA A 6 -13.72 17.02 -8.00
N SER A 7 -14.56 16.01 -8.27
CA SER A 7 -15.12 15.15 -7.22
C SER A 7 -14.04 14.31 -6.55
N TRP A 8 -13.09 13.77 -7.30
CA TRP A 8 -11.92 13.08 -6.75
C TRP A 8 -11.09 14.01 -5.86
N LEU A 9 -10.76 15.22 -6.34
CA LEU A 9 -9.98 16.18 -5.58
C LEU A 9 -10.67 16.58 -4.27
N LEU A 10 -11.98 16.88 -4.33
CA LEU A 10 -12.79 17.17 -3.16
C LEU A 10 -12.81 15.99 -2.18
N PHE A 11 -12.99 14.77 -2.69
CA PHE A 11 -12.99 13.57 -1.87
C PHE A 11 -11.64 13.36 -1.17
N VAL A 12 -10.52 13.38 -1.91
CA VAL A 12 -9.17 13.18 -1.34
C VAL A 12 -8.85 14.25 -0.30
N THR A 13 -9.20 15.51 -0.60
CA THR A 13 -9.02 16.64 0.32
C THR A 13 -9.85 16.46 1.59
N ALA A 14 -11.10 16.03 1.47
CA ALA A 14 -11.96 15.84 2.62
C ALA A 14 -11.57 14.62 3.46
N VAL A 15 -11.12 13.53 2.83
CA VAL A 15 -10.94 12.22 3.49
C VAL A 15 -9.54 12.03 4.04
N TYR A 16 -8.50 12.45 3.31
CA TYR A 16 -7.11 12.09 3.64
C TYR A 16 -6.28 13.28 4.09
N LEU A 17 -6.43 14.45 3.46
CA LEU A 17 -5.58 15.61 3.76
C LEU A 17 -5.54 16.03 5.25
N PRO A 18 -6.63 15.95 6.05
CA PRO A 18 -6.57 16.28 7.47
C PRO A 18 -5.63 15.40 8.29
N ASP A 19 -5.43 14.15 7.83
CA ASP A 19 -4.83 13.06 8.59
C ASP A 19 -3.46 12.59 8.08
N VAL A 20 -3.12 12.94 6.84
CA VAL A 20 -1.82 12.60 6.23
C VAL A 20 -0.66 13.10 7.11
N GLY A 21 0.22 12.17 7.49
CA GLY A 21 1.46 12.47 8.21
C GLY A 21 1.27 13.11 9.60
N ARG A 22 0.25 12.67 10.35
CA ARG A 22 -0.01 13.12 11.73
C ARG A 22 0.74 12.34 12.81
N GLY A 23 1.52 11.35 12.42
CA GLY A 23 2.34 10.51 13.29
C GLY A 23 2.79 9.25 12.57
N PHE A 24 3.66 8.49 13.20
CA PHE A 24 4.10 7.17 12.75
C PHE A 24 3.36 6.07 13.51
N VAL A 25 3.14 4.92 12.87
CA VAL A 25 2.50 3.75 13.48
C VAL A 25 3.33 2.51 13.22
N LYS A 26 3.58 1.72 14.27
CA LYS A 26 4.17 0.37 14.20
C LYS A 26 5.46 0.34 13.36
N ASP A 27 5.46 -0.38 12.25
CA ASP A 27 6.63 -0.61 11.41
C ASP A 27 7.12 0.67 10.72
N ASP A 28 6.34 1.77 10.72
CA ASP A 28 6.80 3.08 10.27
C ASP A 28 8.11 3.50 10.94
N PHE A 29 8.25 3.25 12.25
CA PHE A 29 9.47 3.58 12.99
C PHE A 29 10.69 2.84 12.44
N GLY A 30 10.52 1.57 12.07
CA GLY A 30 11.57 0.77 11.45
C GLY A 30 11.95 1.26 10.04
N TRP A 31 10.96 1.69 9.24
CA TRP A 31 11.23 2.25 7.90
C TRP A 31 11.98 3.58 7.97
N VAL A 32 11.59 4.48 8.87
CA VAL A 32 12.27 5.77 9.05
C VAL A 32 13.71 5.57 9.54
N GLU A 33 13.93 4.65 10.48
CA GLU A 33 15.28 4.31 10.96
C GLU A 33 16.13 3.67 9.85
N THR A 34 15.52 2.85 8.98
CA THR A 34 16.21 2.29 7.80
C THR A 34 16.61 3.40 6.82
N GLY A 35 15.74 4.39 6.60
CA GLY A 35 16.06 5.59 5.81
C GLY A 35 17.22 6.40 6.39
N ARG A 36 17.21 6.67 7.71
CA ARG A 36 18.32 7.31 8.43
C ARG A 36 19.64 6.57 8.22
N ALA A 37 19.59 5.25 8.36
CA ALA A 37 20.76 4.40 8.21
C ALA A 37 21.32 4.36 6.79
N ALA A 38 20.44 4.35 5.79
CA ALA A 38 20.84 4.40 4.38
C ALA A 38 21.63 5.67 4.03
N LEU A 39 21.40 6.79 4.73
CA LEU A 39 22.22 7.99 4.56
C LEU A 39 23.63 7.84 5.13
N GLN A 40 23.78 7.08 6.22
CA GLN A 40 25.09 6.81 6.85
C GLN A 40 25.88 5.74 6.09
N THR A 41 25.19 4.70 5.60
CA THR A 41 25.77 3.59 4.85
C THR A 41 24.93 3.32 3.59
N PRO A 42 25.17 4.03 2.47
CA PRO A 42 24.33 3.95 1.26
C PRO A 42 24.24 2.59 0.60
N ALA A 43 25.19 1.69 0.88
CA ALA A 43 25.15 0.31 0.39
C ALA A 43 24.16 -0.57 1.18
N ASP A 44 23.84 -0.24 2.43
CA ASP A 44 23.05 -1.09 3.33
C ASP A 44 21.69 -1.52 2.74
N PRO A 45 20.89 -0.64 2.09
CA PRO A 45 19.66 -1.05 1.42
C PRO A 45 19.83 -2.17 0.38
N LEU A 46 21.02 -2.29 -0.22
CA LEU A 46 21.32 -3.27 -1.25
C LEU A 46 21.88 -4.58 -0.69
N VAL A 47 22.52 -4.56 0.50
CA VAL A 47 23.25 -5.74 1.03
C VAL A 47 22.77 -6.21 2.41
N ARG A 48 22.17 -5.34 3.22
CA ARG A 48 21.84 -5.58 4.63
C ARG A 48 20.44 -5.03 4.99
N PRO A 49 19.36 -5.66 4.50
CA PRO A 49 18.00 -5.23 4.82
C PRO A 49 17.73 -5.38 6.34
N ARG A 50 17.23 -4.30 6.97
CA ARG A 50 17.08 -4.22 8.44
C ARG A 50 15.72 -4.71 8.97
N ALA A 51 14.72 -4.87 8.10
CA ALA A 51 13.36 -5.29 8.44
C ALA A 51 12.99 -6.68 7.90
N GLY A 52 13.97 -7.48 7.46
CA GLY A 52 13.75 -8.79 6.86
C GLY A 52 13.10 -8.78 5.47
N PHE A 53 12.84 -7.60 4.90
CA PHE A 53 12.35 -7.42 3.53
C PHE A 53 13.41 -6.76 2.66
N TYR A 54 13.57 -7.20 1.43
CA TYR A 54 14.50 -6.61 0.46
C TYR A 54 13.74 -5.64 -0.46
N ARG A 55 13.72 -4.36 -0.08
CA ARG A 55 12.93 -3.30 -0.75
C ARG A 55 13.75 -2.01 -0.93
N PRO A 56 14.87 -2.05 -1.68
CA PRO A 56 15.80 -0.93 -1.78
C PRO A 56 15.17 0.36 -2.31
N ILE A 57 14.19 0.29 -3.21
CA ILE A 57 13.51 1.49 -3.73
C ILE A 57 12.71 2.19 -2.63
N VAL A 58 12.11 1.41 -1.73
CA VAL A 58 11.38 1.95 -0.58
C VAL A 58 12.39 2.51 0.42
N ASP A 59 13.45 1.78 0.76
CA ASP A 59 14.49 2.25 1.67
C ASP A 59 15.08 3.61 1.22
N PHE A 60 15.45 3.74 -0.05
CA PHE A 60 15.94 5.00 -0.60
C PHE A 60 14.88 6.11 -0.59
N SER A 61 13.60 5.79 -0.81
CA SER A 61 12.54 6.78 -0.69
C SER A 61 12.37 7.31 0.74
N PHE A 62 12.56 6.46 1.76
CA PHE A 62 12.57 6.88 3.15
C PHE A 62 13.83 7.66 3.49
N ALA A 63 14.99 7.32 2.90
CA ALA A 63 16.23 8.09 3.07
C ALA A 63 16.10 9.52 2.52
N ILE A 64 15.46 9.70 1.36
CA ILE A 64 15.18 11.02 0.77
C ILE A 64 14.27 11.84 1.69
N ASP A 65 13.19 11.24 2.21
CA ASP A 65 12.31 11.93 3.14
C ASP A 65 13.00 12.25 4.46
N TYR A 66 13.86 11.36 4.95
CA TYR A 66 14.65 11.60 6.15
C TYR A 66 15.60 12.77 5.96
N LEU A 67 16.26 12.86 4.80
CA LEU A 67 17.14 13.99 4.48
C LEU A 67 16.36 15.33 4.45
N ALA A 68 15.13 15.34 3.91
CA ALA A 68 14.32 16.55 3.76
C ALA A 68 13.56 16.93 5.04
N HIS A 69 13.14 15.94 5.83
CA HIS A 69 12.14 16.11 6.88
C HIS A 69 12.55 15.55 8.24
N ASP A 70 13.68 14.83 8.33
CA ASP A 70 14.12 14.14 9.55
C ASP A 70 13.00 13.24 10.10
N VAL A 71 12.76 13.21 11.41
CA VAL A 71 11.70 12.41 12.05
C VAL A 71 10.32 13.09 12.03
N ARG A 72 10.08 14.06 11.14
CA ARG A 72 8.78 14.78 11.05
C ARG A 72 7.79 14.00 10.15
N PRO A 73 6.71 13.41 10.68
CA PRO A 73 5.83 12.50 9.93
C PRO A 73 5.10 13.16 8.74
N ARG A 74 4.88 14.48 8.79
CA ARG A 74 4.18 15.22 7.73
C ARG A 74 4.82 15.07 6.36
N GLY A 75 6.15 15.10 6.29
CA GLY A 75 6.89 14.96 5.04
C GLY A 75 6.62 13.61 4.37
N TYR A 76 6.76 12.52 5.14
CA TYR A 76 6.50 11.17 4.67
C TYR A 76 5.07 10.95 4.19
N GLY A 77 4.10 11.53 4.91
CA GLY A 77 2.70 11.50 4.50
C GLY A 77 2.47 12.20 3.15
N VAL A 78 3.07 13.37 2.95
CA VAL A 78 3.00 14.13 1.69
C VAL A 78 3.61 13.32 0.54
N THR A 79 4.73 12.64 0.78
CA THR A 79 5.34 11.73 -0.21
C THR A 79 4.41 10.59 -0.58
N ASN A 80 3.71 9.95 0.38
CA ASN A 80 2.71 8.93 0.07
C ASN A 80 1.53 9.50 -0.72
N LEU A 81 1.06 10.71 -0.37
CA LEU A 81 0.00 11.38 -1.12
C LEU A 81 0.42 11.68 -2.56
N ALA A 82 1.66 12.14 -2.77
CA ALA A 82 2.22 12.38 -4.10
C ALA A 82 2.33 11.08 -4.92
N LEU A 83 2.82 10.00 -4.31
CA LEU A 83 2.88 8.68 -4.94
C LEU A 83 1.49 8.15 -5.32
N TYR A 84 0.49 8.34 -4.45
CA TYR A 84 -0.90 7.99 -4.74
C TYR A 84 -1.43 8.78 -5.95
N VAL A 85 -1.24 10.10 -5.98
CA VAL A 85 -1.65 10.94 -7.13
C VAL A 85 -0.94 10.47 -8.41
N ALA A 86 0.35 10.15 -8.32
CA ALA A 86 1.12 9.61 -9.44
C ALA A 86 0.56 8.25 -9.92
N CYS A 87 0.13 7.37 -9.01
CA CYS A 87 -0.52 6.11 -9.36
C CYS A 87 -1.84 6.35 -10.11
N VAL A 88 -2.68 7.28 -9.64
CA VAL A 88 -3.95 7.63 -10.31
C VAL A 88 -3.69 8.15 -11.73
N ALA A 89 -2.69 9.04 -11.88
CA ALA A 89 -2.29 9.58 -13.18
C ALA A 89 -1.73 8.48 -14.10
N ALA A 90 -0.85 7.61 -13.58
CA ALA A 90 -0.29 6.49 -14.33
C ALA A 90 -1.37 5.48 -14.75
N LEU A 91 -2.35 5.19 -13.90
CA LEU A 91 -3.48 4.33 -14.25
C LEU A 91 -4.32 4.95 -15.38
N TRP A 92 -4.61 6.25 -15.30
CA TRP A 92 -5.28 6.95 -16.39
C TRP A 92 -4.49 6.86 -17.71
N LEU A 93 -3.17 7.09 -17.66
CA LEU A 93 -2.28 6.98 -18.82
C LEU A 93 -2.22 5.56 -19.37
N LEU A 94 -2.24 4.53 -18.52
CA LEU A 94 -2.29 3.12 -18.93
C LEU A 94 -3.61 2.81 -19.65
N CYS A 95 -4.75 3.22 -19.10
CA CYS A 95 -6.05 3.10 -19.77
C CYS A 95 -6.03 3.76 -21.15
N ARG A 96 -5.43 4.96 -21.27
CA ARG A 96 -5.28 5.66 -22.55
C ARG A 96 -4.36 4.93 -23.52
N ALA A 97 -3.26 4.35 -23.05
CA ALA A 97 -2.37 3.53 -23.86
C ALA A 97 -3.04 2.21 -24.31
N ALA A 98 -4.00 1.70 -23.53
CA ALA A 98 -4.84 0.57 -23.86
C ALA A 98 -6.07 0.93 -24.73
N ASN A 99 -6.10 2.12 -25.33
CA ASN A 99 -7.14 2.61 -26.24
C ASN A 99 -8.55 2.80 -25.63
N LEU A 100 -8.65 2.95 -24.31
CA LEU A 100 -9.90 3.39 -23.66
C LEU A 100 -10.11 4.91 -23.86
N SER A 101 -11.36 5.34 -23.98
CA SER A 101 -11.70 6.77 -24.01
C SER A 101 -11.36 7.47 -22.70
N ALA A 102 -11.31 8.80 -22.73
CA ALA A 102 -10.95 9.59 -21.55
C ALA A 102 -11.99 9.45 -20.43
N PRO A 103 -13.32 9.41 -20.70
CA PRO A 103 -14.31 9.11 -19.67
C PRO A 103 -14.10 7.74 -19.01
N ALA A 104 -13.86 6.68 -19.79
CA ALA A 104 -13.62 5.33 -19.28
C ALA A 104 -12.34 5.26 -18.43
N ALA A 105 -11.26 5.86 -18.92
CA ALA A 105 -9.99 5.98 -18.19
C ALA A 105 -10.15 6.78 -16.89
N SER A 106 -10.91 7.89 -16.91
CA SER A 106 -11.20 8.70 -15.71
C SER A 106 -12.05 7.94 -14.70
N LEU A 107 -13.01 7.13 -15.16
CA LEU A 107 -13.81 6.28 -14.28
C LEU A 107 -12.96 5.19 -13.62
N ALA A 108 -12.14 4.48 -14.38
CA ALA A 108 -11.22 3.47 -13.87
C ALA A 108 -10.27 4.07 -12.81
N GLY A 109 -9.67 5.22 -13.12
CA GLY A 109 -8.84 5.97 -12.20
C GLY A 109 -9.57 6.36 -10.92
N LEU A 110 -10.78 6.94 -11.03
CA LEU A 110 -11.59 7.32 -9.88
C LEU A 110 -11.93 6.11 -8.99
N LEU A 111 -12.45 5.03 -9.56
CA LEU A 111 -12.89 3.86 -8.79
C LEU A 111 -11.73 3.18 -8.07
N TRP A 112 -10.56 3.07 -8.71
CA TRP A 112 -9.36 2.59 -8.03
C TRP A 112 -8.92 3.53 -6.91
N ALA A 113 -8.89 4.83 -7.19
CA ALA A 113 -8.44 5.87 -6.27
C ALA A 113 -9.30 5.97 -5.01
N VAL A 114 -10.58 5.60 -5.10
CA VAL A 114 -11.52 5.62 -3.96
C VAL A 114 -11.79 4.22 -3.42
N ASN A 115 -11.06 3.17 -3.84
CA ASN A 115 -11.27 1.83 -3.31
C ASN A 115 -11.15 1.84 -1.76
N PRO A 116 -12.19 1.44 -1.02
CA PRO A 116 -12.17 1.50 0.45
C PRO A 116 -11.23 0.48 1.09
N HIS A 117 -10.59 -0.37 0.28
CA HIS A 117 -9.58 -1.33 0.70
C HIS A 117 -8.18 -0.92 0.19
N GLY A 118 -7.27 -0.75 1.13
CA GLY A 118 -5.85 -0.55 0.85
C GLY A 118 -5.44 0.90 0.63
N ILE A 119 -6.24 1.73 -0.05
CA ILE A 119 -5.89 3.14 -0.31
C ILE A 119 -5.70 3.93 0.99
N ASN A 120 -6.61 3.78 1.95
CA ASN A 120 -6.48 4.47 3.23
C ASN A 120 -5.22 4.05 4.00
N MET A 121 -4.92 2.75 4.00
CA MET A 121 -3.71 2.22 4.62
C MET A 121 -2.47 2.73 3.89
N ALA A 122 -2.48 2.81 2.56
CA ALA A 122 -1.37 3.34 1.77
C ALA A 122 -1.06 4.82 2.04
N LEU A 123 -2.08 5.62 2.40
CA LEU A 123 -1.95 7.05 2.65
C LEU A 123 -1.68 7.41 4.11
N VAL A 124 -2.35 6.72 5.06
CA VAL A 124 -2.31 7.07 6.49
C VAL A 124 -1.26 6.26 7.24
N TRP A 125 -1.02 5.01 6.85
CA TRP A 125 0.06 4.18 7.40
C TRP A 125 1.27 4.32 6.48
N ILE A 126 2.34 4.96 6.95
CA ILE A 126 3.43 5.44 6.09
C ILE A 126 4.13 4.28 5.35
N SER A 127 4.29 3.12 5.98
CA SER A 127 4.83 1.89 5.39
C SER A 127 4.02 1.36 4.20
N GLY A 128 2.76 1.79 4.07
CA GLY A 128 1.91 1.57 2.91
C GLY A 128 2.49 2.11 1.59
N ARG A 129 3.52 2.96 1.68
CA ARG A 129 4.39 3.38 0.57
C ARG A 129 4.88 2.22 -0.28
N THR A 130 5.18 1.07 0.34
CA THR A 130 5.63 -0.14 -0.36
C THR A 130 4.67 -0.54 -1.49
N SER A 131 3.35 -0.53 -1.22
CA SER A 131 2.33 -0.81 -2.23
C SER A 131 2.19 0.31 -3.27
N LEU A 132 2.37 1.59 -2.88
CA LEU A 132 2.30 2.71 -3.82
C LEU A 132 3.46 2.69 -4.83
N CYS A 133 4.69 2.48 -4.36
CA CYS A 133 5.85 2.36 -5.24
C CYS A 133 5.72 1.17 -6.20
N LEU A 134 5.34 -0.01 -5.68
CA LEU A 134 5.01 -1.18 -6.50
C LEU A 134 4.01 -0.82 -7.61
N THR A 135 2.89 -0.21 -7.21
CA THR A 135 1.78 0.11 -8.12
C THR A 135 2.23 1.10 -9.19
N LEU A 136 2.89 2.20 -8.81
CA LEU A 136 3.38 3.22 -9.74
C LEU A 136 4.31 2.60 -10.77
N PHE A 137 5.34 1.88 -10.33
CA PHE A 137 6.34 1.32 -11.24
C PHE A 137 5.78 0.18 -12.08
N ALA A 138 4.83 -0.61 -11.56
CA ALA A 138 4.14 -1.61 -12.37
C ALA A 138 3.30 -0.98 -13.50
N LEU A 139 2.58 0.11 -13.20
CA LEU A 139 1.81 0.86 -14.19
C LEU A 139 2.73 1.47 -15.26
N LEU A 140 3.84 2.10 -14.85
CA LEU A 140 4.82 2.67 -15.77
C LEU A 140 5.48 1.60 -16.65
N SER A 141 5.77 0.41 -16.10
CA SER A 141 6.27 -0.74 -16.86
C SER A 141 5.25 -1.20 -17.90
N ALA A 142 3.97 -1.33 -17.53
CA ALA A 142 2.90 -1.70 -18.45
C ALA A 142 2.70 -0.64 -19.56
N ILE A 143 2.77 0.65 -19.24
CA ILE A 143 2.72 1.73 -20.23
C ILE A 143 3.90 1.62 -21.20
N ALA A 144 5.11 1.43 -20.69
CA ALA A 144 6.31 1.29 -21.52
C ALA A 144 6.19 0.08 -22.45
N MET A 145 5.67 -1.05 -21.97
CA MET A 145 5.39 -2.24 -22.77
C MET A 145 4.38 -1.94 -23.89
N LEU A 146 3.23 -1.32 -23.60
CA LEU A 146 2.23 -0.97 -24.63
C LEU A 146 2.78 0.03 -25.67
N LYS A 147 3.74 0.86 -25.26
CA LYS A 147 4.48 1.77 -26.15
C LYS A 147 5.70 1.12 -26.82
N GLN A 148 5.90 -0.19 -26.63
CA GLN A 148 7.01 -0.98 -27.19
C GLN A 148 8.39 -0.40 -26.84
N ARG A 149 8.54 0.11 -25.61
CA ARG A 149 9.80 0.65 -25.04
C ARG A 149 10.40 -0.36 -24.07
N ASP A 150 10.94 -1.45 -24.61
CA ASP A 150 11.41 -2.63 -23.86
C ASP A 150 12.41 -2.28 -22.73
N VAL A 151 13.33 -1.33 -22.97
CA VAL A 151 14.31 -0.89 -21.96
C VAL A 151 13.62 -0.19 -20.78
N TRP A 152 12.71 0.74 -21.05
CA TRP A 152 11.98 1.46 -20.00
C TRP A 152 11.03 0.53 -19.24
N MET A 153 10.44 -0.46 -19.93
CA MET A 153 9.69 -1.54 -19.27
C MET A 153 10.59 -2.28 -18.27
N ALA A 154 11.80 -2.68 -18.68
CA ALA A 154 12.74 -3.37 -17.77
C ALA A 154 13.18 -2.49 -16.59
N VAL A 155 13.44 -1.19 -16.81
CA VAL A 155 13.81 -0.23 -15.75
C VAL A 155 12.69 -0.08 -14.72
N PHE A 156 11.45 0.15 -15.16
CA PHE A 156 10.32 0.27 -14.24
C PHE A 156 9.99 -1.06 -13.56
N LEU A 157 10.14 -2.19 -14.25
CA LEU A 157 10.02 -3.51 -13.63
C LEU A 157 11.06 -3.72 -12.53
N ALA A 158 12.32 -3.34 -12.74
CA ALA A 158 13.35 -3.41 -11.71
C ALA A 158 12.97 -2.54 -10.48
N ALA A 159 12.42 -1.35 -10.71
CA ALA A 159 11.95 -0.49 -9.63
C ALA A 159 10.73 -1.09 -8.88
N ALA A 160 9.81 -1.76 -9.59
CA ALA A 160 8.69 -2.48 -8.97
C ALA A 160 9.18 -3.65 -8.10
N LEU A 161 10.13 -4.45 -8.61
CA LEU A 161 10.79 -5.55 -7.89
C LEU A 161 11.49 -5.06 -6.62
N GLY A 162 12.22 -3.95 -6.72
CA GLY A 162 12.85 -3.30 -5.58
C GLY A 162 11.89 -2.58 -4.62
N SER A 163 10.59 -2.55 -4.91
CA SER A 163 9.60 -1.89 -4.06
C SER A 163 8.85 -2.86 -3.15
N LYS A 164 8.50 -4.04 -3.65
CA LYS A 164 7.72 -5.04 -2.90
C LYS A 164 7.76 -6.41 -3.58
N GLU A 165 7.80 -7.48 -2.79
CA GLU A 165 8.00 -8.86 -3.25
C GLU A 165 6.90 -9.35 -4.20
N GLU A 166 5.69 -8.78 -4.10
CA GLU A 166 4.58 -9.08 -5.00
C GLU A 166 4.93 -8.82 -6.48
N ALA A 167 5.87 -7.91 -6.77
CA ALA A 167 6.34 -7.66 -8.14
C ALA A 167 6.98 -8.86 -8.83
N ILE A 168 7.38 -9.93 -8.12
CA ILE A 168 7.96 -11.14 -8.71
C ILE A 168 7.01 -11.76 -9.76
N VAL A 169 5.70 -11.54 -9.64
CA VAL A 169 4.68 -12.06 -10.58
C VAL A 169 4.48 -11.17 -11.80
N LEU A 170 4.92 -9.91 -11.72
CA LEU A 170 4.72 -8.89 -12.76
C LEU A 170 5.33 -9.27 -14.12
N PRO A 171 6.53 -9.88 -14.22
CA PRO A 171 7.07 -10.35 -15.51
C PRO A 171 6.11 -11.29 -16.25
N VAL A 172 5.47 -12.22 -15.54
CA VAL A 172 4.51 -13.17 -16.12
C VAL A 172 3.23 -12.45 -16.55
N ILE A 173 2.72 -11.53 -15.73
CA ILE A 173 1.56 -10.70 -16.08
C ILE A 173 1.84 -9.87 -17.35
N LEU A 174 2.99 -9.20 -17.42
CA LEU A 174 3.36 -8.37 -18.57
C LEU A 174 3.61 -9.21 -19.82
N LEU A 175 4.21 -10.40 -19.70
CA LEU A 175 4.35 -11.32 -20.83
C LEU A 175 2.98 -11.73 -21.38
N ALA A 176 2.03 -12.07 -20.50
CA ALA A 176 0.66 -12.38 -20.89
C ALA A 176 -0.04 -11.19 -21.55
N TRP A 177 0.08 -9.98 -20.99
CA TRP A 177 -0.45 -8.77 -21.60
C TRP A 177 0.16 -8.48 -22.96
N HIS A 178 1.47 -8.63 -23.12
CA HIS A 178 2.14 -8.49 -24.41
C HIS A 178 1.54 -9.46 -25.43
N ARG A 179 1.34 -10.72 -25.06
CA ARG A 179 0.73 -11.72 -25.95
C ARG A 179 -0.71 -11.37 -26.31
N LEU A 180 -1.54 -10.94 -25.35
CA LEU A 180 -2.95 -10.62 -25.58
C LEU A 180 -3.15 -9.32 -26.37
N LEU A 181 -2.35 -8.29 -26.08
CA LEU A 181 -2.59 -6.93 -26.58
C LEU A 181 -1.70 -6.55 -27.77
N LEU A 182 -0.59 -7.26 -27.96
CA LEU A 182 0.43 -6.94 -28.97
C LEU A 182 0.78 -8.17 -29.83
N GLU A 183 -0.18 -9.05 -30.13
CA GLU A 183 0.00 -10.35 -30.83
C GLU A 183 0.92 -10.35 -32.08
N ARG A 184 1.12 -9.19 -32.73
CA ARG A 184 1.95 -9.04 -33.94
C ARG A 184 3.18 -8.14 -33.77
N ALA A 185 3.51 -7.71 -32.55
CA ALA A 185 4.61 -6.79 -32.30
C ALA A 185 5.87 -7.52 -31.81
N GLY A 186 6.96 -7.39 -32.56
CA GLY A 186 8.31 -7.70 -32.11
C GLY A 186 8.65 -9.19 -31.94
N ASN A 187 9.90 -9.43 -31.55
CA ASN A 187 10.39 -10.77 -31.23
C ASN A 187 10.03 -11.12 -29.77
N PRO A 188 9.21 -12.15 -29.51
CA PRO A 188 8.79 -12.50 -28.15
C PRO A 188 9.95 -12.89 -27.23
N TRP A 189 11.04 -13.43 -27.77
CA TRP A 189 12.24 -13.76 -27.00
C TRP A 189 12.97 -12.51 -26.51
N ARG A 190 12.95 -11.42 -27.30
CA ARG A 190 13.53 -10.14 -26.89
C ARG A 190 12.77 -9.56 -25.69
N VAL A 191 11.44 -9.59 -25.75
CA VAL A 191 10.58 -9.10 -24.65
C VAL A 191 10.75 -9.99 -23.42
N ALA A 192 10.76 -11.32 -23.58
CA ALA A 192 11.01 -12.26 -22.49
C ALA A 192 12.37 -12.00 -21.83
N ALA A 193 13.43 -11.70 -22.59
CA ALA A 193 14.73 -11.34 -22.04
C ALA A 193 14.67 -10.04 -21.22
N HIS A 194 14.00 -8.98 -21.72
CA HIS A 194 13.85 -7.72 -20.97
C HIS A 194 13.01 -7.87 -19.69
N LEU A 195 12.10 -8.84 -19.64
CA LEU A 195 11.33 -9.17 -18.45
C LEU A 195 12.14 -10.05 -17.47
N ALA A 196 12.93 -10.99 -17.98
CA ALA A 196 13.72 -11.92 -17.18
C ALA A 196 14.95 -11.26 -16.54
N THR A 197 15.66 -10.39 -17.26
CA THR A 197 16.89 -9.73 -16.77
C THR A 197 16.70 -9.01 -15.42
N PRO A 198 15.74 -8.08 -15.24
CA PRO A 198 15.56 -7.42 -13.95
C PRO A 198 15.08 -8.38 -12.85
N LEU A 199 14.29 -9.41 -13.20
CA LEU A 199 13.88 -10.44 -12.24
C LEU A 199 15.09 -11.24 -11.74
N VAL A 200 15.95 -11.72 -12.64
CA VAL A 200 17.16 -12.47 -12.27
C VAL A 200 18.10 -11.60 -11.45
N ALA A 201 18.34 -10.36 -11.87
CA ALA A 201 19.18 -9.42 -11.12
C ALA A 201 18.63 -9.17 -9.70
N TYR A 202 17.32 -8.94 -9.57
CA TYR A 202 16.67 -8.79 -8.27
C TYR A 202 16.84 -10.05 -7.41
N LEU A 203 16.59 -11.24 -7.96
CA LEU A 203 16.71 -12.50 -7.22
C LEU A 203 18.14 -12.79 -6.77
N VAL A 204 19.14 -12.51 -7.62
CA VAL A 204 20.56 -12.66 -7.27
C VAL A 204 20.93 -11.72 -6.12
N LEU A 205 20.62 -10.43 -6.25
CA LEU A 205 20.91 -9.45 -5.17
C LEU A 205 20.21 -9.84 -3.87
N ARG A 206 18.92 -10.19 -3.96
CA ARG A 206 18.12 -10.63 -2.82
C ARG A 206 18.68 -11.88 -2.16
N PHE A 207 19.19 -12.84 -2.92
CA PHE A 207 19.76 -14.09 -2.41
C PHE A 207 21.02 -13.85 -1.56
N HIS A 208 21.77 -12.79 -1.85
CA HIS A 208 22.95 -12.38 -1.07
C HIS A 208 22.61 -11.55 0.17
N THR A 209 21.33 -11.45 0.54
CA THR A 209 20.87 -10.68 1.70
C THR A 209 20.27 -11.60 2.76
N GLY A 210 20.08 -11.07 3.98
CA GLY A 210 19.33 -11.75 5.06
C GLY A 210 17.80 -11.66 4.93
N ALA A 211 17.26 -11.29 3.76
CA ALA A 211 15.83 -11.13 3.58
C ALA A 211 15.07 -12.46 3.73
N PHE A 212 13.86 -12.39 4.27
CA PHE A 212 13.02 -13.56 4.51
C PHE A 212 12.77 -14.34 3.21
N THR A 213 12.97 -15.63 3.27
CA THR A 213 12.50 -16.59 2.27
C THR A 213 11.16 -17.15 2.73
N PRO A 214 10.38 -17.82 1.88
CA PRO A 214 9.19 -18.55 2.34
C PRO A 214 9.47 -19.53 3.48
N ALA A 215 10.71 -20.03 3.63
CA ALA A 215 11.11 -20.93 4.70
C ALA A 215 11.61 -20.22 5.97
N SER A 216 12.25 -19.05 5.84
CA SER A 216 12.81 -18.29 6.97
C SER A 216 11.91 -17.17 7.49
N ALA A 217 10.80 -16.89 6.80
CA ALA A 217 9.82 -15.90 7.24
C ALA A 217 9.16 -16.32 8.57
N PRO A 218 8.70 -15.37 9.40
CA PRO A 218 7.85 -15.66 10.54
C PRO A 218 6.60 -16.45 10.12
N SER A 219 6.04 -17.26 11.03
CA SER A 219 4.92 -18.19 10.72
C SER A 219 3.71 -17.54 10.04
N TYR A 220 3.45 -16.25 10.30
CA TYR A 220 2.36 -15.49 9.69
C TYR A 220 2.65 -15.03 8.25
N TYR A 221 3.90 -15.12 7.79
CA TYR A 221 4.36 -14.86 6.42
C TYR A 221 4.83 -16.12 5.66
N GLN A 222 4.81 -17.29 6.30
CA GLN A 222 5.07 -18.56 5.61
C GLN A 222 3.85 -19.01 4.82
N PHE A 223 4.04 -19.53 3.60
CA PHE A 223 2.91 -19.98 2.80
C PHE A 223 2.16 -21.13 3.45
N SER A 224 0.84 -21.00 3.48
CA SER A 224 -0.10 -22.02 3.91
C SER A 224 -0.99 -22.42 2.73
N PHE A 225 -0.95 -23.70 2.40
CA PHE A 225 -1.78 -24.31 1.36
C PHE A 225 -3.02 -24.99 1.95
N ALA A 226 -3.35 -24.71 3.22
CA ALA A 226 -4.54 -25.26 3.86
C ALA A 226 -5.80 -24.80 3.09
N PRO A 227 -6.62 -25.73 2.54
CA PRO A 227 -7.68 -25.38 1.59
C PRO A 227 -8.67 -24.32 2.12
N LEU A 228 -9.10 -24.42 3.38
CA LEU A 228 -10.00 -23.46 4.00
C LEU A 228 -9.37 -22.06 4.15
N SER A 229 -8.07 -21.99 4.45
CA SER A 229 -7.37 -20.70 4.57
C SER A 229 -7.22 -20.05 3.20
N VAL A 230 -6.84 -20.82 2.19
CA VAL A 230 -6.73 -20.33 0.80
C VAL A 230 -8.08 -19.88 0.28
N LEU A 231 -9.15 -20.67 0.49
CA LEU A 231 -10.50 -20.32 0.05
C LEU A 231 -11.01 -19.03 0.71
N ARG A 232 -10.81 -18.88 2.03
CA ARG A 232 -11.14 -17.65 2.74
C ARG A 232 -10.36 -16.45 2.19
N ASN A 233 -9.07 -16.62 1.97
CA ASN A 233 -8.22 -15.56 1.42
C ASN A 233 -8.68 -15.16 0.00
N LEU A 234 -9.03 -16.13 -0.86
CA LEU A 234 -9.58 -15.89 -2.19
C LEU A 234 -10.84 -15.02 -2.14
N PHE A 235 -11.82 -15.36 -1.29
CA PHE A 235 -13.05 -14.58 -1.16
C PHE A 235 -12.79 -13.17 -0.60
N GLU A 236 -11.96 -13.05 0.44
CA GLU A 236 -11.62 -11.74 1.02
C GLU A 236 -10.87 -10.85 0.01
N TYR A 237 -9.96 -11.39 -0.79
CA TYR A 237 -9.23 -10.61 -1.80
C TYR A 237 -10.08 -10.31 -3.05
N ALA A 238 -11.01 -11.20 -3.41
CA ALA A 238 -12.03 -10.90 -4.41
C ALA A 238 -12.89 -9.71 -3.96
N ASP A 239 -13.35 -9.70 -2.71
CA ASP A 239 -14.11 -8.57 -2.16
C ASP A 239 -13.32 -7.26 -2.21
N ARG A 240 -12.13 -7.26 -1.60
CA ARG A 240 -11.25 -6.08 -1.52
C ARG A 240 -10.84 -5.54 -2.89
N GLY A 241 -10.71 -6.43 -3.86
CA GLY A 241 -10.20 -6.12 -5.19
C GLY A 241 -11.29 -5.83 -6.24
N ALA A 242 -12.52 -6.33 -6.08
CA ALA A 242 -13.52 -6.33 -7.14
C ALA A 242 -14.91 -5.74 -6.74
N THR A 243 -15.30 -5.76 -5.47
CA THR A 243 -16.68 -5.41 -5.06
C THR A 243 -17.11 -4.01 -5.48
N LEU A 244 -16.27 -3.00 -5.25
CA LEU A 244 -16.59 -1.61 -5.65
C LEU A 244 -16.85 -1.50 -7.16
N PHE A 245 -16.04 -2.18 -7.97
CA PHE A 245 -16.15 -2.18 -9.42
C PHE A 245 -17.42 -2.92 -9.89
N GLY A 246 -17.74 -4.05 -9.25
CA GLY A 246 -19.00 -4.77 -9.48
C GLY A 246 -20.22 -3.90 -9.18
N ILE A 247 -20.23 -3.17 -8.06
CA ILE A 247 -21.30 -2.22 -7.72
C ILE A 247 -21.40 -1.12 -8.78
N ALA A 248 -20.29 -0.53 -9.21
CA ALA A 248 -20.29 0.50 -10.26
C ALA A 248 -20.86 -0.02 -11.60
N LEU A 249 -20.53 -1.26 -11.96
CA LEU A 249 -21.10 -1.92 -13.15
C LEU A 249 -22.61 -2.13 -13.02
N LEU A 250 -23.09 -2.61 -11.87
CA LEU A 250 -24.52 -2.82 -11.62
C LEU A 250 -25.31 -1.51 -11.63
N LEU A 251 -24.77 -0.44 -11.03
CA LEU A 251 -25.39 0.88 -11.05
C LEU A 251 -25.46 1.45 -12.47
N THR A 252 -24.40 1.27 -13.25
CA THR A 252 -24.38 1.69 -14.66
C THR A 252 -25.38 0.89 -15.49
N ALA A 253 -25.46 -0.42 -15.27
CA ALA A 253 -26.42 -1.32 -15.91
C ALA A 253 -27.86 -0.92 -15.61
N ALA A 254 -28.17 -0.64 -14.35
CA ALA A 254 -29.47 -0.14 -13.93
C ALA A 254 -29.79 1.23 -14.57
N ALA A 255 -28.84 2.17 -14.55
CA ALA A 255 -29.02 3.52 -15.08
C ALA A 255 -29.29 3.53 -16.60
N TYR A 256 -28.64 2.64 -17.35
CA TYR A 256 -28.82 2.53 -18.80
C TYR A 256 -29.83 1.45 -19.22
N ARG A 257 -30.40 0.70 -18.26
CA ARG A 257 -31.27 -0.45 -18.50
C ARG A 257 -30.65 -1.45 -19.49
N LEU A 258 -29.34 -1.65 -19.38
CA LEU A 258 -28.56 -2.56 -20.20
C LEU A 258 -27.93 -3.65 -19.35
N LYS A 259 -27.78 -4.85 -19.92
CA LYS A 259 -26.91 -5.86 -19.32
C LYS A 259 -25.44 -5.49 -19.59
N PRO A 260 -24.53 -5.69 -18.61
CA PRO A 260 -23.09 -5.59 -18.87
C PRO A 260 -22.73 -6.49 -20.05
N ALA A 261 -21.95 -5.95 -20.98
CA ALA A 261 -21.56 -6.66 -22.17
C ALA A 261 -20.13 -6.34 -22.55
N ILE A 262 -19.47 -7.35 -23.12
CA ILE A 262 -18.12 -7.28 -23.63
C ILE A 262 -18.24 -7.24 -25.15
N ASP A 263 -17.57 -6.29 -25.79
CA ASP A 263 -17.39 -6.28 -27.24
C ASP A 263 -16.06 -6.95 -27.62
N ASP A 264 -15.94 -7.37 -28.88
CA ASP A 264 -14.71 -7.98 -29.38
C ASP A 264 -13.52 -7.02 -29.32
N ARG A 265 -13.79 -5.70 -29.35
CA ARG A 265 -12.78 -4.64 -29.22
C ARG A 265 -12.07 -4.70 -27.87
N HIS A 266 -12.80 -4.89 -26.77
CA HIS A 266 -12.23 -4.90 -25.42
C HIS A 266 -12.03 -6.30 -24.85
N ARG A 267 -12.47 -7.36 -25.53
CA ARG A 267 -12.34 -8.75 -25.05
C ARG A 267 -10.93 -9.08 -24.56
N ARG A 268 -9.91 -8.84 -25.39
CA ARG A 268 -8.50 -9.11 -25.05
C ARG A 268 -7.99 -8.25 -23.90
N LEU A 269 -8.47 -7.00 -23.80
CA LEU A 269 -8.16 -6.13 -22.68
C LEU A 269 -8.76 -6.67 -21.37
N ILE A 270 -9.99 -7.18 -21.40
CA ILE A 270 -10.64 -7.76 -20.23
C ILE A 270 -9.95 -9.06 -19.80
N GLU A 271 -9.54 -9.90 -20.74
CA GLU A 271 -8.71 -11.07 -20.45
C GLU A 271 -7.37 -10.67 -19.80
N ALA A 272 -6.70 -9.64 -20.34
CA ALA A 272 -5.49 -9.08 -19.73
C ALA A 272 -5.76 -8.55 -18.31
N CYS A 273 -6.87 -7.83 -18.11
CA CYS A 273 -7.28 -7.35 -16.79
C CYS A 273 -7.50 -8.49 -15.78
N ALA A 274 -8.09 -9.61 -16.21
CA ALA A 274 -8.25 -10.80 -15.39
C ALA A 274 -6.90 -11.42 -15.02
N VAL A 275 -5.95 -11.50 -15.98
CA VAL A 275 -4.58 -11.97 -15.70
C VAL A 275 -3.89 -11.08 -14.66
N TRP A 276 -4.03 -9.75 -14.77
CA TRP A 276 -3.46 -8.83 -13.78
C TRP A 276 -4.06 -9.03 -12.40
N PHE A 277 -5.39 -9.14 -12.33
CA PHE A 277 -6.11 -9.30 -11.08
C PHE A 277 -5.76 -10.61 -10.36
N VAL A 278 -5.82 -11.75 -11.08
CA VAL A 278 -5.51 -13.07 -10.54
C VAL A 278 -4.02 -13.18 -10.22
N GLY A 279 -3.16 -12.77 -11.16
CA GLY A 279 -1.71 -12.81 -11.00
C GLY A 279 -1.24 -11.97 -9.82
N GLY A 280 -1.83 -10.80 -9.58
CA GLY A 280 -1.46 -9.95 -8.45
C GLY A 280 -1.79 -10.53 -7.08
N TYR A 281 -2.74 -11.47 -6.99
CA TYR A 281 -3.07 -12.17 -5.75
C TYR A 281 -2.41 -13.54 -5.60
N VAL A 282 -1.75 -14.07 -6.64
CA VAL A 282 -1.28 -15.47 -6.67
C VAL A 282 -0.33 -15.81 -5.52
N LEU A 283 0.42 -14.85 -4.97
CA LEU A 283 1.28 -15.08 -3.80
C LEU A 283 0.52 -14.85 -2.48
N THR A 284 -0.29 -13.80 -2.41
CA THR A 284 -0.89 -13.32 -1.15
C THR A 284 -2.07 -14.18 -0.70
N VAL A 285 -2.70 -14.94 -1.59
CA VAL A 285 -3.73 -15.94 -1.24
C VAL A 285 -3.19 -17.05 -0.35
N PHE A 286 -1.89 -17.33 -0.39
CA PHE A 286 -1.24 -18.35 0.44
C PHE A 286 -0.69 -17.79 1.76
N LEU A 287 -0.78 -16.48 2.01
CA LEU A 287 -0.29 -15.89 3.25
C LEU A 287 -1.32 -16.03 4.39
N PRO A 288 -0.92 -16.51 5.58
CA PRO A 288 -1.78 -16.52 6.76
C PRO A 288 -2.21 -15.12 7.18
N ILE A 289 -1.28 -14.16 7.13
CA ILE A 289 -1.58 -12.75 7.42
C ILE A 289 -2.27 -12.10 6.22
N ARG A 290 -3.37 -11.39 6.52
CA ARG A 290 -4.13 -10.63 5.55
C ARG A 290 -3.90 -9.14 5.74
N SER A 291 -3.71 -8.44 4.63
CA SER A 291 -3.62 -6.98 4.62
C SER A 291 -4.46 -6.43 3.48
N SER A 292 -5.14 -5.30 3.73
CA SER A 292 -5.83 -4.56 2.67
C SER A 292 -4.87 -3.94 1.67
N LEU A 293 -3.59 -3.72 2.05
CA LEU A 293 -2.56 -3.21 1.12
C LEU A 293 -2.30 -4.15 -0.05
N TYR A 294 -2.57 -5.45 0.09
CA TYR A 294 -2.43 -6.42 -1.00
C TYR A 294 -3.47 -6.23 -2.10
N ALA A 295 -4.54 -5.46 -1.87
CA ALA A 295 -5.55 -5.20 -2.89
C ALA A 295 -5.20 -4.03 -3.82
N VAL A 296 -4.22 -3.19 -3.44
CA VAL A 296 -3.89 -1.95 -4.18
C VAL A 296 -3.39 -2.26 -5.59
N PHE A 297 -2.40 -3.15 -5.72
CA PHE A 297 -1.82 -3.54 -7.01
C PHE A 297 -2.76 -4.40 -7.89
N PRO A 298 -3.43 -5.45 -7.36
CA PRO A 298 -4.28 -6.32 -8.18
C PRO A 298 -5.58 -5.63 -8.66
N SER A 299 -6.16 -4.74 -7.84
CA SER A 299 -7.41 -4.03 -8.18
C SER A 299 -7.31 -3.12 -9.41
N ILE A 300 -6.10 -2.83 -9.89
CA ILE A 300 -5.87 -2.17 -11.18
C ILE A 300 -6.58 -2.91 -12.32
N GLY A 301 -6.46 -4.25 -12.36
CA GLY A 301 -7.12 -5.06 -13.38
C GLY A 301 -8.65 -4.90 -13.34
N ALA A 302 -9.24 -4.96 -12.14
CA ALA A 302 -10.68 -4.74 -11.96
C ALA A 302 -11.11 -3.31 -12.38
N ALA A 303 -10.29 -2.30 -12.07
CA ALA A 303 -10.56 -0.92 -12.44
C ALA A 303 -10.58 -0.70 -13.96
N ILE A 304 -9.56 -1.19 -14.68
CA ILE A 304 -9.46 -1.08 -16.14
C ILE A 304 -10.61 -1.86 -16.80
N GLY A 305 -10.84 -3.10 -16.36
CA GLY A 305 -11.93 -3.93 -16.87
C GLY A 305 -13.31 -3.30 -16.67
N CYS A 306 -13.56 -2.70 -15.51
CA CYS A 306 -14.77 -1.93 -15.25
C CYS A 306 -14.91 -0.76 -16.23
N GLY A 307 -13.85 0.01 -16.46
CA GLY A 307 -13.85 1.12 -17.42
C GLY A 307 -14.20 0.66 -18.84
N ALA A 308 -13.64 -0.47 -19.29
CA ALA A 308 -13.88 -1.04 -20.61
C ALA A 308 -15.33 -1.53 -20.81
N ILE A 309 -15.91 -2.19 -19.79
CA ILE A 309 -17.30 -2.65 -19.84
C ILE A 309 -18.26 -1.45 -19.83
N VAL A 310 -18.01 -0.45 -18.99
CA VAL A 310 -18.82 0.78 -18.98
C VAL A 310 -18.75 1.51 -20.31
N GLU A 311 -17.57 1.61 -20.92
CA GLU A 311 -17.40 2.19 -22.25
C GLU A 311 -18.26 1.46 -23.30
N THR A 312 -18.22 0.12 -23.30
CA THR A 312 -19.03 -0.70 -24.21
C THR A 312 -20.52 -0.41 -24.04
N MET A 313 -20.99 -0.28 -22.80
CA MET A 313 -22.40 0.04 -22.52
C MET A 313 -22.77 1.45 -22.97
N VAL A 314 -21.93 2.45 -22.71
CA VAL A 314 -22.12 3.84 -23.14
C VAL A 314 -22.26 3.93 -24.67
N MET A 315 -21.40 3.21 -25.40
CA MET A 315 -21.43 3.18 -26.86
C MET A 315 -22.71 2.56 -27.40
N ARG A 316 -23.22 1.49 -26.78
CA ARG A 316 -24.45 0.81 -27.19
C ARG A 316 -25.71 1.67 -27.06
N VAL A 317 -25.77 2.53 -26.05
CA VAL A 317 -26.92 3.45 -25.88
C VAL A 317 -26.83 4.64 -26.84
N GLY A 318 -25.69 4.87 -27.49
CA GLY A 318 -25.44 6.13 -28.18
C GLY A 318 -25.54 7.32 -27.23
N ALA A 319 -25.12 7.13 -25.97
CA ALA A 319 -25.38 8.09 -24.90
C ALA A 319 -24.77 9.45 -25.24
N GLN A 320 -25.65 10.47 -25.38
CA GLN A 320 -25.21 11.83 -25.64
C GLN A 320 -24.39 12.37 -24.45
N ARG A 321 -23.57 13.40 -24.71
CA ARG A 321 -22.73 14.08 -23.71
C ARG A 321 -23.48 14.42 -22.42
N ALA A 322 -24.76 14.80 -22.52
CA ALA A 322 -25.61 15.09 -21.36
C ALA A 322 -25.80 13.88 -20.42
N HIS A 323 -25.97 12.66 -20.94
CA HIS A 323 -26.11 11.45 -20.14
C HIS A 323 -24.83 11.13 -19.36
N LEU A 324 -23.67 11.30 -19.99
CA LEU A 324 -22.36 11.12 -19.35
C LEU A 324 -22.11 12.15 -18.24
N VAL A 325 -22.55 13.39 -18.44
CA VAL A 325 -22.47 14.44 -17.42
C VAL A 325 -23.38 14.11 -16.23
N ARG A 326 -24.63 13.68 -16.47
CA ARG A 326 -25.56 13.27 -15.41
C ARG A 326 -25.03 12.08 -14.61
N LEU A 327 -24.57 11.02 -15.29
CA LEU A 327 -23.97 9.87 -14.62
C LEU A 327 -22.76 10.27 -13.78
N GLY A 328 -21.88 11.12 -14.34
CA GLY A 328 -20.74 11.67 -13.61
C GLY A 328 -21.14 12.48 -12.37
N ALA A 329 -22.20 13.28 -12.44
CA ALA A 329 -22.72 14.04 -11.32
C ALA A 329 -23.33 13.14 -10.23
N VAL A 330 -24.09 12.10 -10.61
CA VAL A 330 -24.65 11.13 -9.65
C VAL A 330 -23.53 10.38 -8.94
N MET A 331 -22.54 9.87 -9.68
CA MET A 331 -21.38 9.20 -9.07
C MET A 331 -20.59 10.13 -8.15
N ALA A 332 -20.42 11.41 -8.52
CA ALA A 332 -19.79 12.41 -7.67
C ALA A 332 -20.59 12.64 -6.37
N ALA A 333 -21.92 12.79 -6.46
CA ALA A 333 -22.78 12.98 -5.30
C ALA A 333 -22.74 11.78 -4.35
N VAL A 334 -22.81 10.56 -4.89
CA VAL A 334 -22.67 9.32 -4.11
C VAL A 334 -21.30 9.25 -3.45
N LEU A 335 -20.22 9.53 -4.19
CA LEU A 335 -18.88 9.49 -3.62
C LEU A 335 -18.72 10.49 -2.46
N LEU A 336 -19.19 11.73 -2.63
CA LEU A 336 -19.07 12.77 -1.63
C LEU A 336 -19.97 12.52 -0.41
N SER A 337 -21.13 11.87 -0.57
CA SER A 337 -21.96 11.48 0.57
C SER A 337 -21.34 10.38 1.42
N LEU A 338 -20.40 9.58 0.86
CA LEU A 338 -19.68 8.54 1.58
C LEU A 338 -18.48 9.07 2.40
N VAL A 339 -18.12 10.36 2.30
CA VAL A 339 -16.98 10.95 3.03
C VAL A 339 -16.98 10.63 4.54
N PRO A 340 -18.11 10.72 5.29
CA PRO A 340 -18.13 10.36 6.70
C PRO A 340 -17.75 8.88 6.95
N ILE A 341 -18.17 7.98 6.06
CA ILE A 341 -17.87 6.54 6.16
C ILE A 341 -16.38 6.29 5.94
N TYR A 342 -15.75 6.97 4.96
CA TYR A 342 -14.30 6.85 4.76
C TYR A 342 -13.52 7.41 5.95
N ARG A 343 -13.92 8.57 6.49
CA ARG A 343 -13.29 9.13 7.69
C ARG A 343 -13.39 8.19 8.89
N ALA A 344 -14.56 7.60 9.13
CA ALA A 344 -14.75 6.62 10.20
C ALA A 344 -13.84 5.39 10.02
N ARG A 345 -13.73 4.87 8.79
CA ARG A 345 -12.84 3.73 8.45
C ARG A 345 -11.36 4.08 8.64
N ASN A 346 -10.95 5.33 8.44
CA ASN A 346 -9.58 5.77 8.62
C ASN A 346 -9.16 5.84 10.09
N GLY A 347 -10.11 5.99 11.03
CA GLY A 347 -9.84 6.10 12.46
C GLY A 347 -8.91 5.02 13.02
N ARG A 348 -8.98 3.80 12.47
CA ARG A 348 -8.11 2.66 12.84
C ARG A 348 -6.60 2.92 12.64
N TYR A 349 -6.23 3.85 11.77
CA TYR A 349 -4.83 4.21 11.51
C TYR A 349 -4.51 5.63 11.96
N VAL A 350 -5.49 6.54 11.87
CA VAL A 350 -5.32 7.95 12.22
C VAL A 350 -5.09 8.14 13.71
N GLU A 351 -5.91 7.52 14.58
CA GLU A 351 -5.79 7.76 16.02
C GLU A 351 -4.51 7.16 16.60
N PRO A 352 -4.11 5.91 16.27
CA PRO A 352 -2.81 5.39 16.69
C PRO A 352 -1.63 6.27 16.26
N ALA A 353 -1.67 6.86 15.05
CA ALA A 353 -0.63 7.78 14.59
C ALA A 353 -0.58 9.05 15.46
N ARG A 354 -1.74 9.67 15.72
CA ARG A 354 -1.80 10.87 16.56
C ARG A 354 -1.40 10.56 18.00
N PHE A 355 -1.81 9.41 18.52
CA PHE A 355 -1.46 8.95 19.86
C PHE A 355 0.04 8.70 19.99
N SER A 356 0.69 8.10 18.98
CA SER A 356 2.14 7.86 19.02
C SER A 356 2.93 9.17 19.19
N GLU A 357 2.55 10.24 18.48
CA GLU A 357 3.16 11.56 18.64
C GLU A 357 2.92 12.15 20.03
N ARG A 358 1.71 12.01 20.59
CA ARG A 358 1.42 12.47 21.96
C ARG A 358 2.24 11.69 22.98
N ALA A 359 2.30 10.37 22.85
CA ALA A 359 3.06 9.48 23.72
C ALA A 359 4.56 9.79 23.68
N LEU A 360 5.15 9.88 22.48
CA LEU A 360 6.57 10.17 22.31
C LEU A 360 6.96 11.54 22.87
N ARG A 361 6.13 12.58 22.71
CA ARG A 361 6.37 13.89 23.34
C ARG A 361 6.42 13.82 24.87
N THR A 362 5.59 12.98 25.48
CA THR A 362 5.59 12.79 26.94
C THR A 362 6.78 11.95 27.41
N ILE A 363 7.18 10.93 26.64
CA ILE A 363 8.23 9.97 27.00
C ILE A 363 9.64 10.53 26.76
N GLU A 364 9.84 11.27 25.66
CA GLU A 364 11.14 11.74 25.16
C GLU A 364 12.01 12.45 26.23
N PRO A 365 11.48 13.39 27.03
CA PRO A 365 12.29 14.08 28.06
C PRO A 365 12.85 13.13 29.13
N TYR A 366 12.12 12.05 29.44
CA TYR A 366 12.54 11.06 30.43
C TYR A 366 13.51 10.06 29.82
N ALA A 367 13.27 9.62 28.59
CA ALA A 367 14.15 8.70 27.88
C ALA A 367 15.57 9.27 27.73
N ALA A 368 15.70 10.59 27.55
CA ALA A 368 16.99 11.27 27.45
C ALA A 368 17.86 11.18 28.72
N ALA A 369 17.24 10.97 29.89
CA ALA A 369 17.89 10.89 31.19
C ALA A 369 18.22 9.46 31.64
N LEU A 370 17.77 8.44 30.89
CA LEU A 370 17.98 7.04 31.24
C LEU A 370 19.35 6.52 30.81
N THR A 371 19.86 5.55 31.57
CA THR A 371 21.14 4.85 31.37
C THR A 371 20.97 3.52 30.64
N ALA A 372 22.08 2.95 30.16
CA ALA A 372 22.07 1.64 29.52
C ALA A 372 21.71 0.54 30.55
N GLY A 373 20.50 -0.01 30.45
CA GLY A 373 19.97 -1.01 31.37
C GLY A 373 18.62 -0.64 32.00
N ASP A 374 18.26 0.64 31.97
CA ASP A 374 16.94 1.12 32.37
C ASP A 374 15.86 0.66 31.38
N VAL A 375 14.64 0.49 31.90
CA VAL A 375 13.47 0.08 31.10
C VAL A 375 12.36 1.11 31.19
N ILE A 376 11.73 1.41 30.06
CA ILE A 376 10.46 2.14 30.04
C ILE A 376 9.32 1.13 30.01
N VAL A 377 8.40 1.21 30.96
CA VAL A 377 7.19 0.39 30.99
C VAL A 377 5.99 1.23 30.60
N LEU A 378 5.25 0.79 29.59
CA LEU A 378 4.02 1.43 29.12
C LEU A 378 2.84 0.58 29.57
N HIS A 379 2.15 1.01 30.62
CA HIS A 379 0.90 0.40 31.07
C HIS A 379 -0.21 0.80 30.12
N ASP A 380 -0.60 -0.16 29.31
CA ASP A 380 -1.64 0.01 28.31
C ASP A 380 -3.02 -0.26 28.91
N VAL A 381 -4.03 0.28 28.23
CA VAL A 381 -5.44 0.05 28.56
C VAL A 381 -6.10 -0.72 27.42
N ASP A 382 -7.20 -1.39 27.72
CA ASP A 382 -8.03 -2.03 26.68
C ASP A 382 -8.87 -0.98 25.94
N ASP A 383 -8.19 -0.05 25.26
CA ASP A 383 -8.78 0.95 24.35
C ASP A 383 -8.41 0.60 22.90
N SER A 384 -9.45 0.39 22.10
CA SER A 384 -9.31 0.06 20.68
C SER A 384 -8.80 1.20 19.79
N THR A 385 -8.73 2.43 20.32
CA THR A 385 -8.39 3.65 19.57
C THR A 385 -7.05 4.26 19.99
N SER A 386 -6.87 4.56 21.29
CA SER A 386 -5.70 5.26 21.82
C SER A 386 -4.92 4.39 22.81
N SER A 387 -4.22 3.39 22.29
CA SER A 387 -3.41 2.45 23.07
C SER A 387 -1.95 2.41 22.60
N PHE A 388 -1.05 2.06 23.53
CA PHE A 388 0.37 1.89 23.23
C PHE A 388 0.61 0.72 22.25
N VAL A 389 -0.08 -0.40 22.40
CA VAL A 389 -0.08 -1.52 21.45
C VAL A 389 -0.58 -1.08 20.07
N GLY A 390 -1.63 -0.25 20.03
CA GLY A 390 -2.17 0.29 18.78
C GLY A 390 -1.15 1.15 18.03
N ALA A 391 -0.48 2.05 18.73
CA ALA A 391 0.48 3.01 18.18
C ALA A 391 1.83 2.39 17.83
N PHE A 392 2.39 1.57 18.72
CA PHE A 392 3.76 1.08 18.61
C PHE A 392 3.85 -0.38 18.19
N GLY A 393 2.87 -1.22 18.55
CA GLY A 393 2.98 -2.66 18.38
C GLY A 393 4.27 -3.18 19.03
N THR A 394 5.04 -3.98 18.28
CA THR A 394 6.34 -4.51 18.73
C THR A 394 7.51 -3.54 18.55
N PHE A 395 7.27 -2.33 18.01
CA PHE A 395 8.29 -1.34 17.64
C PHE A 395 8.45 -0.19 18.66
N ALA A 396 7.99 -0.37 19.90
CA ALA A 396 8.03 0.68 20.93
C ALA A 396 9.46 1.16 21.24
N SER A 397 10.43 0.24 21.27
CA SER A 397 11.84 0.58 21.48
C SER A 397 12.41 1.36 20.29
N ASP A 398 12.02 1.00 19.06
CA ASP A 398 12.42 1.73 17.85
C ASP A 398 11.83 3.14 17.82
N ALA A 399 10.58 3.31 18.26
CA ALA A 399 9.92 4.61 18.34
C ALA A 399 10.64 5.56 19.31
N VAL A 400 10.98 5.08 20.51
CA VAL A 400 11.72 5.87 21.50
C VAL A 400 13.14 6.15 21.01
N ARG A 401 13.83 5.17 20.41
CA ARG A 401 15.17 5.37 19.86
C ARG A 401 15.18 6.38 18.72
N LEU A 402 14.21 6.29 17.81
CA LEU A 402 14.10 7.20 16.67
C LEU A 402 13.95 8.65 17.14
N ARG A 403 13.13 8.87 18.18
CA ARG A 403 12.82 10.19 18.72
C ARG A 403 13.90 10.76 19.64
N SER A 404 14.39 9.97 20.59
CA SER A 404 15.31 10.43 21.64
C SER A 404 16.80 10.24 21.29
N GLY A 405 17.10 9.44 20.27
CA GLY A 405 18.47 9.01 19.95
C GLY A 405 19.05 8.02 20.97
N ARG A 406 18.29 7.60 21.99
CA ARG A 406 18.74 6.68 23.04
C ARG A 406 18.25 5.27 22.78
N ASN A 407 19.15 4.31 22.91
CA ASN A 407 18.80 2.89 22.82
C ASN A 407 18.31 2.39 24.19
N VAL A 408 17.02 2.58 24.46
CA VAL A 408 16.35 2.16 25.71
C VAL A 408 15.35 1.06 25.39
N PHE A 409 15.31 0.02 26.22
CA PHE A 409 14.31 -1.03 26.10
C PHE A 409 12.95 -0.53 26.59
N VAL A 410 11.93 -0.71 25.75
CA VAL A 410 10.55 -0.30 26.05
C VAL A 410 9.65 -1.53 26.07
N TRP A 411 8.99 -1.77 27.19
CA TRP A 411 8.04 -2.84 27.39
C TRP A 411 6.62 -2.28 27.45
N ILE A 412 5.68 -2.89 26.73
CA ILE A 412 4.24 -2.57 26.84
C ILE A 412 3.57 -3.68 27.64
N ASP A 413 2.74 -3.30 28.61
CA ASP A 413 2.01 -4.21 29.47
C ASP A 413 0.50 -3.88 29.46
N PRO A 414 -0.39 -4.80 29.01
CA PRO A 414 -0.09 -6.12 28.45
C PRO A 414 0.62 -6.05 27.09
N PRO A 415 1.49 -7.02 26.74
CA PRO A 415 2.27 -6.96 25.51
C PRO A 415 1.45 -7.25 24.24
N PRO A 416 1.88 -6.74 23.06
CA PRO A 416 1.30 -7.11 21.77
C PRO A 416 1.31 -8.63 21.55
N ARG A 417 0.31 -9.20 20.86
CA ARG A 417 0.14 -10.66 20.71
C ARG A 417 1.37 -11.40 20.14
N ASP A 418 2.13 -10.72 19.30
CA ASP A 418 3.28 -11.22 18.54
C ASP A 418 4.64 -10.90 19.19
N TRP A 419 4.67 -10.41 20.44
CA TRP A 419 5.90 -9.98 21.12
C TRP A 419 7.01 -11.05 21.14
N ARG A 420 6.66 -12.33 21.30
CA ARG A 420 7.64 -13.44 21.28
C ARG A 420 8.29 -13.64 19.92
N LEU A 421 7.50 -13.48 18.84
CA LEU A 421 7.99 -13.61 17.46
C LEU A 421 8.88 -12.42 17.09
N ALA A 422 8.61 -11.25 17.67
CA ALA A 422 9.48 -10.07 17.59
C ALA A 422 10.74 -10.17 18.47
N GLY A 423 10.95 -11.29 19.17
CA GLY A 423 12.13 -11.50 20.02
C GLY A 423 12.16 -10.65 21.30
N LEU A 424 11.04 -9.99 21.66
CA LEU A 424 10.95 -9.19 22.87
C LEU A 424 10.99 -10.10 24.11
N ARG A 425 11.50 -9.57 25.23
CA ARG A 425 11.57 -10.29 26.52
C ARG A 425 10.97 -9.44 27.62
N ARG A 426 10.31 -10.07 28.58
CA ARG A 426 9.81 -9.36 29.76
C ARG A 426 10.98 -8.75 30.54
N PRO A 427 10.82 -7.52 31.07
CA PRO A 427 11.82 -6.93 31.94
C PRO A 427 12.00 -7.76 33.22
N GLY A 428 13.22 -7.74 33.76
CA GLY A 428 13.56 -8.43 35.01
C GLY A 428 13.05 -7.67 36.23
N ALA A 429 12.72 -8.37 37.31
CA ALA A 429 12.16 -7.77 38.53
C ALA A 429 13.07 -6.70 39.17
N ASN A 430 14.39 -6.79 38.96
CA ASN A 430 15.38 -5.88 39.56
C ASN A 430 15.80 -4.73 38.64
N GLN A 431 15.20 -4.57 37.46
CA GLN A 431 15.53 -3.46 36.55
C GLN A 431 14.87 -2.16 37.01
N SER A 432 15.64 -1.07 37.02
CA SER A 432 15.13 0.27 37.21
C SER A 432 14.20 0.62 36.06
N HIS A 433 12.97 0.98 36.41
CA HIS A 433 11.95 1.34 35.44
C HIS A 433 11.39 2.74 35.65
N VAL A 434 10.99 3.34 34.54
CA VAL A 434 10.09 4.50 34.48
C VAL A 434 8.82 4.05 33.79
N ALA A 435 7.68 4.30 34.42
CA ALA A 435 6.39 3.83 33.93
C ALA A 435 5.53 4.99 33.40
N PHE A 436 4.77 4.71 32.35
CA PHE A 436 3.78 5.61 31.77
C PHE A 436 2.45 4.88 31.63
N GLY A 437 1.36 5.59 31.86
CA GLY A 437 0.00 5.12 31.67
C GLY A 437 -0.73 5.95 30.62
N VAL A 438 -1.86 5.45 30.17
CA VAL A 438 -2.78 6.17 29.29
C VAL A 438 -4.19 6.19 29.91
N ASP A 439 -4.82 7.37 29.91
CA ASP A 439 -6.23 7.54 30.26
C ASP A 439 -6.89 8.48 29.26
N LYS A 440 -8.00 8.04 28.65
CA LYS A 440 -8.76 8.79 27.62
C LYS A 440 -7.85 9.42 26.56
N GLY A 441 -6.85 8.66 26.10
CA GLY A 441 -5.88 9.07 25.07
C GLY A 441 -4.83 10.10 25.51
N ARG A 442 -4.77 10.44 26.81
CA ARG A 442 -3.70 11.26 27.42
C ARG A 442 -2.67 10.35 28.08
N VAL A 443 -1.40 10.60 27.78
CA VAL A 443 -0.27 9.86 28.35
C VAL A 443 0.26 10.59 29.57
N PHE A 444 0.43 9.88 30.68
CA PHE A 444 0.93 10.41 31.94
C PHE A 444 2.02 9.51 32.52
N ARG A 445 2.91 10.08 33.34
CA ARG A 445 3.92 9.31 34.07
C ARG A 445 3.28 8.67 35.30
N VAL A 446 3.53 7.39 35.51
CA VAL A 446 3.11 6.68 36.72
C VAL A 446 4.14 6.97 37.83
N PRO A 447 3.73 7.50 38.99
CA PRO A 447 4.61 7.65 40.15
C PRO A 447 5.18 6.29 40.57
N ARG A 448 6.41 6.29 41.11
CA ARG A 448 7.00 5.07 41.68
C ARG A 448 6.31 4.69 42.98
#